data_AF-A0A535F9A7-F1
#
_entry.id   AF-A0A535F9A7-F1
#
_cell.length_a   1.000
_cell.length_b   1.000
_cell.length_c   1.000
_cell.angle_alpha   90.00
_cell.angle_beta   90.00
_cell.angle_gamma   90.00
#
_symmetry.space_group_name_H-M   'P 1'
#
loop_
_entity.id
_entity.type
_entity.pdbx_description
1 polymer ?
#
loop_
_entity_poly.entity_id
_entity_poly.type
_entity_poly.pdbx_seq_one_letter_code
_entity_poly.pdbx_strand_id
1 'polypeptide(L)'
;MPTPEQLQKIYDLSDGVLYPEAVAFIRRLVDEQDRSPLPASQVTGLLNVTRTASYSQLEHFIRHQRERNWTESKQDIKIFYTELEKLFNTMKNKRVKDEFQLLRHGLTNKEISQEIDELMIVLARDFIQHLITENGLLAVKKATERAKRR
;
A
#
# COMPACT_ATOMS: atom_id res chain seq x y z
N MET A 1 16.95 -11.32 1.46
CA MET A 1 15.87 -11.39 2.46
C MET A 1 16.26 -10.52 3.66
N PRO A 2 15.31 -9.83 4.31
CA PRO A 2 15.61 -9.01 5.49
C PRO A 2 16.19 -9.84 6.65
N THR A 3 17.10 -9.23 7.42
CA THR A 3 17.68 -9.82 8.63
C THR A 3 16.66 -9.89 9.77
N PRO A 4 16.88 -10.71 10.81
CA PRO A 4 16.01 -10.74 11.98
C PRO A 4 15.82 -9.38 12.66
N GLU A 5 16.88 -8.58 12.75
CA GLU A 5 16.82 -7.22 13.32
C GLU A 5 15.97 -6.27 12.46
N GLN A 6 16.11 -6.34 11.12
CA GLN A 6 15.26 -5.60 10.19
C GLN A 6 13.79 -6.02 10.32
N LEU A 7 13.53 -7.33 10.43
CA LEU A 7 12.17 -7.86 10.61
C LEU A 7 11.56 -7.39 11.93
N GLN A 8 12.32 -7.43 13.04
CA GLN A 8 11.84 -6.92 14.32
C GLN A 8 11.44 -5.44 14.22
N LYS A 9 12.29 -4.61 13.60
CA LYS A 9 11.99 -3.20 13.39
C LYS A 9 10.78 -2.99 12.49
N ILE A 10 10.60 -3.83 11.46
CA ILE A 10 9.41 -3.79 10.61
C ILE A 10 8.15 -4.14 11.41
N TYR A 11 8.20 -5.11 12.33
CA TYR A 11 7.07 -5.41 13.20
C TYR A 11 6.72 -4.23 14.11
N ASP A 12 7.73 -3.58 14.70
CA ASP A 12 7.50 -2.39 15.53
C ASP A 12 6.89 -1.24 14.71
N LEU A 13 7.31 -1.08 13.45
CA LEU A 13 6.73 -0.12 12.51
C LEU A 13 5.32 -0.48 12.07
N SER A 14 4.98 -1.78 11.97
CA SER A 14 3.66 -2.26 11.54
C SER A 14 2.55 -1.65 12.39
N ASP A 15 2.64 -1.84 13.71
CA ASP A 15 1.62 -1.38 14.65
C ASP A 15 1.66 0.14 14.87
N GLY A 16 2.87 0.70 15.00
CA GLY A 16 3.05 2.11 15.38
C GLY A 16 2.90 3.10 14.22
N VAL A 17 3.12 2.67 12.99
CA VAL A 17 3.23 3.55 11.82
C VAL A 17 2.39 3.05 10.65
N LEU A 18 2.62 1.83 10.18
CA LEU A 18 2.03 1.36 8.92
C LEU A 18 0.51 1.15 9.04
N TYR A 19 0.03 0.59 10.14
CA TYR A 19 -1.41 0.41 10.36
C TYR A 19 -2.16 1.76 10.44
N PRO A 20 -1.77 2.72 11.30
CA PRO A 20 -2.41 4.04 11.32
C PRO A 20 -2.38 4.76 9.97
N GLU A 21 -1.25 4.68 9.24
CA GLU A 21 -1.12 5.31 7.94
C GLU A 21 -1.99 4.65 6.87
N ALA A 22 -2.11 3.32 6.88
CA ALA A 22 -2.97 2.59 5.95
C ALA A 22 -4.45 2.93 6.16
N VAL A 23 -4.88 3.02 7.43
CA VAL A 23 -6.23 3.45 7.80
C VAL A 23 -6.48 4.90 7.38
N ALA A 24 -5.57 5.81 7.71
CA ALA A 24 -5.67 7.22 7.32
C ALA A 24 -5.71 7.39 5.80
N PHE A 25 -4.88 6.64 5.07
CA PHE A 25 -4.81 6.67 3.61
C PHE A 25 -6.18 6.38 2.99
N ILE A 26 -6.83 5.27 3.37
CA ILE A 26 -8.10 4.87 2.74
C ILE A 26 -9.27 5.73 3.22
N ARG A 27 -9.30 6.14 4.49
CA ARG A 27 -10.33 7.03 5.02
C ARG A 27 -10.29 8.41 4.38
N ARG A 28 -9.09 8.97 4.15
CA ARG A 28 -8.93 10.21 3.40
C ARG A 28 -9.58 10.12 2.02
N LEU A 29 -9.40 9.01 1.31
CA LEU A 29 -10.02 8.84 0.00
C LEU A 29 -11.55 8.66 0.12
N VAL A 30 -12.02 7.77 0.99
CA VAL A 30 -13.42 7.34 1.01
C VAL A 30 -14.34 8.29 1.79
N ASP A 31 -13.92 8.73 2.97
CA ASP A 31 -14.73 9.56 3.86
C ASP A 31 -14.50 11.05 3.56
N GLU A 32 -13.26 11.52 3.46
CA GLU A 32 -12.96 12.95 3.28
C GLU A 32 -13.13 13.44 1.83
N GLN A 33 -12.72 12.64 0.85
CA GLN A 33 -12.85 12.97 -0.58
C GLN A 33 -14.10 12.36 -1.24
N ASP A 34 -14.99 11.77 -0.44
CA ASP A 34 -16.22 11.07 -0.84
C ASP A 34 -16.04 10.09 -2.01
N ARG A 35 -14.91 9.38 -2.05
CA ARG A 35 -14.66 8.35 -3.06
C ARG A 35 -15.35 7.05 -2.70
N SER A 36 -15.57 6.22 -3.71
CA SER A 36 -16.01 4.85 -3.47
C SER A 36 -14.89 4.01 -2.85
N PRO A 37 -15.20 3.14 -1.86
CA PRO A 37 -14.29 2.08 -1.44
C PRO A 37 -13.85 1.24 -2.64
N LEU A 38 -12.66 0.65 -2.57
CA LEU A 38 -12.19 -0.24 -3.61
C LEU A 38 -13.16 -1.42 -3.79
N PRO A 39 -13.52 -1.76 -5.04
CA PRO A 39 -14.35 -2.92 -5.31
C PRO A 39 -13.58 -4.21 -5.03
N ALA A 40 -14.31 -5.29 -4.73
CA ALA A 40 -13.74 -6.59 -4.38
C ALA A 40 -12.72 -7.12 -5.41
N SER A 41 -12.94 -6.86 -6.71
CA SER A 41 -12.01 -7.27 -7.76
C SER A 41 -10.63 -6.59 -7.66
N GLN A 42 -10.59 -5.33 -7.23
CA GLN A 42 -9.33 -4.60 -7.02
C GLN A 42 -8.64 -5.04 -5.73
N VAL A 43 -9.40 -5.30 -4.67
CA VAL A 43 -8.91 -5.89 -3.43
C VAL A 43 -8.24 -7.24 -3.68
N THR A 44 -8.91 -8.14 -4.40
CA THR A 44 -8.35 -9.45 -4.76
C THR A 44 -7.10 -9.30 -5.65
N GLY A 45 -7.12 -8.35 -6.59
CA GLY A 45 -5.95 -8.04 -7.41
C GLY A 45 -4.73 -7.64 -6.58
N LEU A 46 -4.92 -6.72 -5.63
CA LEU A 46 -3.88 -6.30 -4.69
C LEU A 46 -3.36 -7.46 -3.83
N LEU A 47 -4.25 -8.24 -3.21
CA LEU A 47 -3.85 -9.41 -2.39
C LEU A 47 -3.06 -10.45 -3.19
N ASN A 48 -3.41 -10.65 -4.45
CA ASN A 48 -2.71 -11.60 -5.30
C ASN A 48 -1.31 -11.11 -5.66
N VAL A 49 -1.17 -9.83 -6.02
CA VAL A 49 0.15 -9.30 -6.34
C VAL A 49 1.04 -9.15 -5.09
N THR A 50 0.48 -8.91 -3.91
CA THR A 50 1.30 -8.89 -2.69
C THR A 50 1.92 -10.24 -2.37
N ARG A 51 1.38 -11.35 -2.88
CA ARG A 51 1.97 -12.70 -2.72
C ARG A 51 3.18 -12.94 -3.62
N THR A 52 3.48 -12.03 -4.55
CA THR A 52 4.65 -12.13 -5.45
C THR A 52 5.98 -12.03 -4.71
N ALA A 53 7.06 -12.55 -5.30
CA ALA A 53 8.36 -12.63 -4.66
C ALA A 53 9.13 -11.29 -4.62
N SER A 54 8.78 -10.30 -5.45
CA SER A 54 9.55 -9.04 -5.57
C SER A 54 8.68 -7.80 -5.53
N TYR A 55 9.23 -6.72 -4.98
CA TYR A 55 8.58 -5.42 -4.97
C TYR A 55 8.40 -4.85 -6.39
N SER A 56 9.35 -5.09 -7.30
CA SER A 56 9.25 -4.66 -8.70
C SER A 56 7.98 -5.16 -9.42
N GLN A 57 7.50 -6.37 -9.10
CA GLN A 57 6.25 -6.90 -9.66
C GLN A 57 5.02 -6.19 -9.09
N LEU A 58 5.03 -5.87 -7.79
CA LEU A 58 4.00 -5.06 -7.14
C LEU A 58 3.97 -3.63 -7.70
N GLU A 59 5.13 -3.00 -7.82
CA GLU A 59 5.29 -1.67 -8.42
C GLU A 59 4.76 -1.64 -9.86
N HIS A 60 5.11 -2.64 -10.67
CA HIS A 60 4.59 -2.78 -12.03
C HIS A 60 3.06 -2.92 -12.06
N PHE A 61 2.48 -3.72 -11.17
CA PHE A 61 1.02 -3.86 -11.07
C PHE A 61 0.35 -2.52 -10.72
N ILE A 62 0.83 -1.83 -9.70
CA ILE A 62 0.27 -0.53 -9.26
C ILE A 62 0.34 0.48 -10.41
N ARG A 63 1.50 0.58 -11.07
CA ARG A 63 1.69 1.46 -12.22
C ARG A 63 0.74 1.10 -13.37
N HIS A 64 0.60 -0.18 -13.69
CA HIS A 64 -0.33 -0.64 -14.73
C HIS A 64 -1.78 -0.27 -14.40
N GLN A 65 -2.22 -0.44 -13.14
CA GLN A 65 -3.57 -0.04 -12.75
C GLN A 65 -3.74 1.48 -12.83
N ARG A 66 -2.75 2.28 -12.47
CA ARG A 66 -2.77 3.75 -12.62
C ARG A 66 -2.91 4.18 -14.09
N GLU A 67 -2.14 3.55 -14.98
CA GLU A 67 -2.06 3.90 -16.39
C GLU A 67 -3.24 3.38 -17.22
N ARG A 68 -4.03 2.47 -16.67
CA ARG A 68 -5.21 1.93 -17.34
C ARG A 68 -6.20 3.05 -17.71
N ASN A 69 -6.78 2.91 -18.90
CA ASN A 69 -7.88 3.76 -19.36
C ASN A 69 -9.18 3.43 -18.61
N TRP A 70 -9.32 3.96 -17.41
CA TRP A 70 -10.54 3.85 -16.61
C TRP A 70 -11.67 4.68 -17.21
N THR A 71 -12.87 4.10 -17.23
CA THR A 71 -14.10 4.85 -17.51
C THR A 71 -14.31 5.93 -16.46
N GLU A 72 -15.12 6.94 -16.79
CA GLU A 72 -15.45 8.04 -15.85
C GLU A 72 -15.99 7.52 -14.51
N SER A 73 -16.86 6.50 -14.56
CA SER A 73 -17.41 5.84 -13.36
C SER A 73 -16.38 5.09 -12.50
N LYS A 74 -15.13 4.96 -12.96
CA LYS A 74 -14.05 4.23 -12.28
C LYS A 74 -12.82 5.11 -12.01
N GLN A 75 -12.95 6.43 -12.11
CA GLN A 75 -11.85 7.35 -11.82
C GLN A 75 -11.33 7.24 -10.38
N ASP A 76 -12.19 6.90 -9.42
CA ASP A 76 -11.78 6.67 -8.03
C ASP A 76 -10.70 5.58 -7.91
N ILE A 77 -10.76 4.54 -8.77
CA ILE A 77 -9.74 3.49 -8.82
C ILE A 77 -8.41 4.05 -9.33
N LYS A 78 -8.46 4.90 -10.36
CA LYS A 78 -7.26 5.58 -10.88
C LYS A 78 -6.60 6.45 -9.82
N ILE A 79 -7.42 7.24 -9.11
CA ILE A 79 -6.97 8.12 -8.02
C ILE A 79 -6.33 7.28 -6.92
N PHE A 80 -6.98 6.19 -6.49
CA PHE A 80 -6.43 5.28 -5.50
C PHE A 80 -5.02 4.79 -5.87
N TYR A 81 -4.83 4.23 -7.07
CA TYR A 81 -3.52 3.70 -7.47
C TYR A 81 -2.47 4.80 -7.69
N THR A 82 -2.90 6.00 -8.10
CA THR A 82 -1.99 7.16 -8.20
C THR A 82 -1.46 7.56 -6.84
N GLU A 83 -2.33 7.63 -5.83
CA GLU A 83 -1.94 8.00 -4.47
C GLU A 83 -1.13 6.89 -3.79
N LEU A 84 -1.48 5.62 -4.02
CA LEU A 84 -0.73 4.48 -3.50
C LEU A 84 0.71 4.43 -4.06
N GLU A 85 0.87 4.67 -5.35
CA GLU A 85 2.18 4.74 -5.99
C GLU A 85 3.03 5.88 -5.40
N LYS A 86 2.47 7.08 -5.20
CA LYS A 86 3.19 8.19 -4.55
C LYS A 86 3.67 7.83 -3.15
N LEU A 87 2.81 7.18 -2.36
CA LEU A 87 3.13 6.74 -1.01
C LEU A 87 4.29 5.74 -1.04
N PHE A 88 4.22 4.73 -1.90
CA PHE A 88 5.27 3.71 -2.00
C PHE A 88 6.58 4.25 -2.60
N ASN A 89 6.52 5.20 -3.53
CA ASN A 89 7.71 5.90 -4.01
C ASN A 89 8.39 6.69 -2.89
N THR A 90 7.59 7.35 -2.03
CA THR A 90 8.11 8.05 -0.85
C THR A 90 8.75 7.07 0.13
N MET A 91 8.07 5.94 0.39
CA MET A 91 8.58 4.90 1.26
C MET A 91 9.91 4.33 0.76
N LYS A 92 9.99 3.95 -0.51
CA LYS A 92 11.16 3.39 -1.18
C LYS A 92 12.34 4.37 -1.22
N ASN A 93 12.09 5.60 -1.68
CA ASN A 93 13.17 6.53 -2.01
C ASN A 93 13.68 7.34 -0.79
N LYS A 94 12.89 7.41 0.28
CA LYS A 94 13.22 8.23 1.45
C LYS A 94 13.08 7.43 2.75
N ARG A 95 11.89 6.92 3.04
CA ARG A 95 11.57 6.45 4.40
C ARG A 95 12.38 5.23 4.81
N VAL A 96 12.55 4.24 3.93
CA VAL A 96 13.35 3.03 4.23
C VAL A 96 14.76 3.37 4.72
N LYS A 97 15.40 4.37 4.12
CA LYS A 97 16.76 4.79 4.45
C LYS A 97 16.79 5.81 5.60
N ASP A 98 16.04 6.89 5.47
CA ASP A 98 16.25 8.09 6.28
C ASP A 98 15.40 8.09 7.55
N GLU A 99 14.15 7.62 7.46
CA GLU A 99 13.18 7.65 8.57
C GLU A 99 13.20 6.34 9.36
N PHE A 100 13.09 5.22 8.65
CA PHE A 100 13.06 3.89 9.23
C PHE A 100 14.45 3.31 9.46
N GLN A 101 15.49 3.86 8.81
CA GLN A 101 16.88 3.41 8.98
C GLN A 101 17.00 1.88 8.95
N LEU A 102 16.46 1.25 7.91
CA LEU A 102 16.40 -0.20 7.77
C LEU A 102 17.61 -0.77 7.02
N LEU A 103 18.37 0.05 6.31
CA LEU A 103 19.50 -0.41 5.50
C LEU A 103 20.69 -0.80 6.36
N ARG A 104 21.39 -1.86 5.96
CA ARG A 104 22.67 -2.23 6.56
C ARG A 104 23.76 -1.26 6.12
N HIS A 105 24.78 -1.12 6.97
CA HIS A 105 25.94 -0.28 6.68
C HIS A 105 26.94 -0.99 5.75
N GLY A 106 27.75 -0.19 5.04
CA GLY A 106 28.87 -0.70 4.23
C GLY A 106 28.48 -1.35 2.90
N LEU A 107 27.22 -1.21 2.47
CA LEU A 107 26.73 -1.76 1.21
C LEU A 107 27.14 -0.93 -0.01
N THR A 108 27.38 -1.60 -1.12
CA THR A 108 27.49 -0.97 -2.45
C THR A 108 26.13 -0.46 -2.94
N ASN A 109 26.11 0.44 -3.91
CA ASN A 109 24.87 0.96 -4.50
C ASN A 109 23.95 -0.16 -5.04
N LYS A 110 24.52 -1.23 -5.60
CA LYS A 110 23.76 -2.37 -6.12
C LYS A 110 23.10 -3.15 -4.98
N GLU A 111 23.83 -3.40 -3.90
CA GLU A 111 23.31 -4.11 -2.72
C GLU A 111 22.26 -3.28 -2.00
N ILE A 112 22.44 -1.95 -1.91
CA ILE A 112 21.43 -1.03 -1.38
C ILE A 112 20.13 -1.17 -2.18
N SER A 113 20.20 -1.12 -3.51
CA SER A 113 19.01 -1.24 -4.35
C SER A 113 18.30 -2.58 -4.15
N GLN A 114 19.05 -3.68 -4.05
CA GLN A 114 18.48 -5.00 -3.81
C GLN A 114 17.84 -5.10 -2.42
N GLU A 115 18.52 -4.59 -1.40
CA GLU A 115 18.00 -4.60 -0.03
C GLU A 115 16.74 -3.74 0.12
N ILE A 116 16.69 -2.57 -0.53
CA ILE A 116 15.48 -1.74 -0.58
C ILE A 116 14.32 -2.54 -1.17
N ASP A 117 14.53 -3.23 -2.30
CA ASP A 117 13.46 -4.02 -2.94
C ASP A 117 12.95 -5.16 -2.03
N GLU A 118 13.85 -5.81 -1.29
CA GLU A 118 13.51 -6.86 -0.32
C GLU A 118 12.78 -6.34 0.92
N LEU A 119 13.14 -5.16 1.43
CA LEU A 119 12.45 -4.51 2.54
C LEU A 119 11.09 -3.99 2.10
N MET A 120 11.01 -3.38 0.92
CA MET A 120 9.80 -2.78 0.38
C MET A 120 8.70 -3.82 0.15
N ILE A 121 9.02 -5.04 -0.29
CA ILE A 121 7.97 -6.05 -0.46
C ILE A 121 7.34 -6.44 0.88
N VAL A 122 8.11 -6.48 1.98
CA VAL A 122 7.57 -6.79 3.31
C VAL A 122 6.72 -5.62 3.83
N LEU A 123 7.25 -4.39 3.77
CA LEU A 123 6.52 -3.19 4.19
C LEU A 123 5.23 -2.99 3.40
N ALA A 124 5.28 -3.15 2.07
CA ALA A 124 4.13 -2.95 1.21
C ALA A 124 3.05 -4.02 1.42
N ARG A 125 3.44 -5.28 1.66
CA ARG A 125 2.49 -6.36 2.01
C ARG A 125 1.70 -6.02 3.26
N ASP A 126 2.40 -5.61 4.30
CA ASP A 126 1.80 -5.28 5.59
C ASP A 126 0.86 -4.07 5.46
N PHE A 127 1.34 -2.99 4.84
CA PHE A 127 0.53 -1.81 4.56
C PHE A 127 -0.74 -2.14 3.75
N ILE A 128 -0.63 -2.96 2.70
CA ILE A 128 -1.77 -3.36 1.87
C ILE A 128 -2.75 -4.23 2.67
N GLN A 129 -2.26 -5.11 3.55
CA GLN A 129 -3.12 -5.95 4.39
C GLN A 129 -3.99 -5.09 5.33
N HIS A 130 -3.38 -4.10 5.99
CA HIS A 130 -4.09 -3.14 6.84
C HIS A 130 -5.09 -2.31 6.04
N LEU A 131 -4.66 -1.78 4.89
CA LEU A 131 -5.50 -0.99 3.99
C LEU A 131 -6.74 -1.75 3.52
N ILE A 132 -6.57 -3.02 3.12
CA ILE A 132 -7.66 -3.84 2.60
C ILE A 132 -8.66 -4.18 3.69
N THR A 133 -8.17 -4.41 4.91
CA THR A 133 -9.02 -4.66 6.07
C THR A 133 -9.93 -3.46 6.34
N GLU A 134 -9.36 -2.26 6.39
CA GLU A 134 -10.12 -1.03 6.59
C GLU A 134 -11.07 -0.73 5.41
N ASN A 135 -10.63 -0.96 4.17
CA ASN A 135 -11.49 -0.81 2.99
C ASN A 135 -12.75 -1.69 3.08
N GLY A 136 -12.63 -2.91 3.62
CA GLY A 136 -13.76 -3.80 3.87
C GLY A 136 -14.78 -3.20 4.84
N LEU A 137 -14.32 -2.62 5.94
CA LEU A 137 -15.18 -1.94 6.92
C LEU A 137 -15.91 -0.75 6.30
N LEU A 138 -15.19 0.06 5.52
CA LEU A 138 -15.74 1.22 4.83
C LEU A 138 -16.79 0.83 3.77
N ALA A 139 -16.54 -0.27 3.04
CA ALA A 139 -17.50 -0.81 2.07
C ALA A 139 -18.83 -1.21 2.73
N VAL A 140 -18.77 -1.89 3.88
CA VAL A 140 -19.96 -2.25 4.67
C VAL A 140 -20.68 -0.99 5.16
N LYS A 141 -19.95 -0.04 5.75
CA LYS A 141 -20.51 1.24 6.24
C LYS A 141 -21.28 1.99 5.15
N LYS A 142 -20.67 2.24 3.99
CA LYS A 142 -21.33 2.94 2.86
C LYS A 142 -22.53 2.16 2.33
N ALA A 143 -22.49 0.82 2.31
CA ALA A 143 -23.63 -0.01 1.90
C ALA A 143 -24.82 0.14 2.87
N THR A 144 -24.56 0.10 4.18
CA THR A 144 -25.58 0.31 5.22
C THR A 144 -26.19 1.71 5.14
N GLU A 145 -25.37 2.75 4.95
CA GLU A 145 -25.85 4.13 4.79
C GLU A 145 -26.75 4.29 3.55
N ARG A 146 -26.41 3.66 2.43
CA ARG A 146 -27.24 3.65 1.22
C ARG A 146 -28.57 2.94 1.43
N ALA A 147 -28.59 1.83 2.18
CA ALA A 147 -29.81 1.10 2.49
C ALA A 147 -30.78 1.92 3.38
N LYS A 148 -30.26 2.73 4.31
CA LYS A 148 -31.07 3.60 5.18
C LYS A 148 -31.70 4.80 4.46
N ARG A 149 -31.18 5.19 3.29
CA ARG A 149 -31.64 6.33 2.49
C ARG A 149 -32.65 5.94 1.40
N ARG A 150 -32.91 4.65 1.22
CA ARG A 150 -33.89 4.09 0.28
C ARG A 150 -35.17 3.75 1.03
#